data_AF-A0A9D6NY03-F1
#
_entry.id   AF-A0A9D6NY03-F1
#
_cell.length_a   1.000
_cell.length_b   1.000
_cell.length_c   1.000
_cell.angle_alpha   90.00
_cell.angle_beta   90.00
_cell.angle_gamma   90.00
#
_symmetry.space_group_name_H-M   'P 1'
#
loop_
_entity.id
_entity.type
_entity.pdbx_description
1 polymer ?
#
loop_
_entity_poly.entity_id
_entity_poly.type
_entity_poly.pdbx_seq_one_letter_code
_entity_poly.pdbx_strand_id
1 'polypeptide(L)'
;MNRDDFKKLLEEALEPIKQKQGSHSAILEKHSAILESHSAILEKHSAILESHSAALMRIESILLGYADSYKVNQQNIERLDDRLSNVEEKMDIEVPEDLKVPHFSAK
;
A
#
# COMPACT_ATOMS: atom_id res chain seq x y z
N MET A 1 -15.83 36.65 64.26
CA MET A 1 -15.50 36.69 62.82
C MET A 1 -16.71 37.24 62.10
N ASN A 2 -16.57 38.34 61.37
CA ASN A 2 -17.68 38.90 60.62
C ASN A 2 -17.85 38.12 59.29
N ARG A 3 -18.94 38.40 58.57
CA ARG A 3 -19.24 37.73 57.30
C ARG A 3 -18.16 37.95 56.23
N ASP A 4 -17.53 39.13 56.23
CA ASP A 4 -16.54 39.53 55.24
C ASP A 4 -15.19 38.84 55.50
N ASP A 5 -14.79 38.68 56.76
CA ASP A 5 -13.60 37.92 57.16
C ASP A 5 -13.70 36.46 56.72
N PHE A 6 -14.89 35.85 56.87
CA PHE A 6 -15.15 34.48 56.41
C PHE A 6 -15.11 34.38 54.89
N LYS A 7 -15.72 35.34 54.18
CA LYS A 7 -15.69 35.37 52.72
C LYS A 7 -14.27 35.49 52.18
N LYS A 8 -13.43 36.33 52.79
CA LYS A 8 -12.02 36.51 52.42
C LYS A 8 -11.20 35.22 52.62
N LEU A 9 -11.32 34.58 53.78
CA LEU A 9 -10.67 33.29 54.06
C LEU A 9 -11.10 32.21 53.05
N LEU A 10 -12.38 32.18 52.69
CA LEU A 10 -12.90 31.24 51.70
C LEU A 10 -12.33 31.52 50.30
N GLU A 11 -12.27 32.78 49.88
CA GLU A 11 -11.65 33.16 48.60
C GLU A 11 -10.17 32.76 48.56
N GLU A 12 -9.40 33.09 49.61
CA GLU A 12 -7.98 32.72 49.72
C GLU A 12 -7.77 31.20 49.69
N ALA A 13 -8.64 30.43 50.33
CA ALA A 13 -8.58 28.96 50.30
C ALA A 13 -8.95 28.37 48.93
N LEU A 14 -9.82 29.03 48.15
CA LEU A 14 -10.29 28.57 46.84
C LEU A 14 -9.37 28.98 45.67
N GLU A 15 -8.62 30.08 45.78
CA GLU A 15 -7.69 30.53 44.73
C GLU A 15 -6.73 29.45 44.21
N PRO A 16 -6.01 28.67 45.06
CA PRO A 16 -5.13 27.62 44.55
C PRO A 16 -5.89 26.52 43.80
N ILE A 17 -7.14 26.24 44.17
CA ILE A 17 -7.99 25.26 43.49
C ILE A 17 -8.39 25.77 42.10
N LYS A 18 -8.82 27.03 41.99
CA LYS A 18 -9.14 27.66 40.70
C LYS A 18 -7.93 27.69 39.77
N GLN A 19 -6.76 28.07 40.28
CA GLN A 19 -5.53 28.10 39.51
C GLN A 19 -5.16 26.70 38.99
N LYS A 20 -5.24 25.68 39.86
CA LYS A 20 -4.96 24.30 39.48
C LYS A 20 -5.96 23.79 38.44
N GLN A 21 -7.24 24.10 38.59
CA GLN A 21 -8.27 23.76 37.61
C GLN A 21 -7.98 24.41 36.25
N GLY A 22 -7.61 25.70 36.23
CA GLY A 22 -7.20 26.39 35.00
C GLY A 22 -5.99 25.75 34.33
N SER A 23 -4.99 25.33 35.11
CA SER A 23 -3.83 24.58 34.59
C SER A 23 -4.23 23.23 33.97
N HIS A 24 -5.12 22.47 34.63
CA HIS A 24 -5.64 21.22 34.08
C HIS A 24 -6.41 21.46 32.77
N SER A 25 -7.25 22.49 32.70
CA SER A 25 -7.97 22.86 31.47
C SER A 25 -6.99 23.16 30.33
N ALA A 26 -5.95 23.96 30.58
CA ALA A 26 -4.94 24.27 29.57
C ALA A 26 -4.16 23.02 29.09
N ILE A 27 -3.89 22.06 29.99
CA ILE A 27 -3.26 20.78 29.62
C ILE A 27 -4.19 19.94 28.74
N LEU A 28 -5.49 19.88 29.07
CA LEU A 28 -6.47 19.13 28.27
C LEU A 28 -6.66 19.71 26.87
N GLU A 29 -6.65 21.04 26.73
CA GLU A 29 -6.67 21.69 25.42
C GLU A 29 -5.45 21.29 24.57
N LYS A 30 -4.25 21.27 25.17
CA LYS A 30 -3.03 20.82 24.48
C LYS A 30 -3.12 19.35 24.06
N HIS A 31 -3.60 18.46 24.93
CA HIS A 31 -3.81 17.05 24.58
C HIS A 31 -4.82 16.89 23.44
N SER A 32 -5.89 17.69 23.45
CA SER A 32 -6.90 17.67 22.38
C SER A 32 -6.29 18.07 21.04
N ALA A 33 -5.45 19.12 21.01
CA ALA A 33 -4.74 19.54 19.80
C ALA A 33 -3.74 18.48 19.29
N ILE A 34 -3.08 17.77 20.20
CA ILE A 34 -2.19 16.65 19.86
C ILE A 34 -2.98 15.49 19.23
N LEU A 35 -4.13 15.13 19.80
CA LEU A 35 -5.00 14.08 19.27
C LEU A 35 -5.55 14.42 17.88
N GLU A 36 -5.92 15.68 17.65
CA GLU A 36 -6.32 16.17 16.33
C GLU A 36 -5.18 15.99 15.31
N SER A 37 -3.95 16.36 15.72
CA SER A 37 -2.76 16.21 14.88
C SER A 37 -2.47 14.74 14.55
N HIS A 38 -2.60 13.83 15.52
CA HIS A 38 -2.47 12.39 15.30
C HIS A 38 -3.54 11.86 14.34
N SER A 39 -4.78 12.32 14.47
CA SER A 39 -5.88 11.92 13.58
C SER A 39 -5.59 12.32 12.14
N ALA A 40 -5.12 13.55 11.91
CA ALA A 40 -4.73 14.02 10.58
C ALA A 40 -3.53 13.24 9.99
N ILE A 41 -2.59 12.78 10.82
CA ILE A 41 -1.48 11.92 10.39
C ILE A 41 -2.00 10.53 9.97
N LEU A 42 -2.92 9.95 10.75
CA LEU A 42 -3.53 8.66 10.43
C LEU A 42 -4.29 8.70 9.11
N GLU A 43 -5.06 9.76 8.85
CA GLU A 43 -5.74 9.94 7.56
C GLU A 43 -4.75 9.96 6.38
N LYS A 44 -3.61 10.67 6.53
CA LYS A 44 -2.55 10.67 5.51
C LYS A 44 -1.95 9.28 5.30
N HIS A 45 -1.69 8.54 6.37
CA HIS A 45 -1.19 7.17 6.25
C HIS A 45 -2.20 6.25 5.54
N SER A 46 -3.50 6.37 5.83
CA SER A 46 -4.55 5.63 5.11
C SER A 46 -4.55 5.94 3.62
N ALA A 47 -4.48 7.21 3.24
CA ALA A 47 -4.43 7.61 1.83
C ALA A 47 -3.19 7.07 1.09
N ILE A 48 -2.03 7.04 1.76
CA ILE A 48 -0.80 6.44 1.21
C ILE A 48 -0.99 4.94 0.99
N LEU A 49 -1.60 4.24 1.96
CA LEU A 49 -1.85 2.81 1.86
C LEU A 49 -2.79 2.47 0.70
N GLU A 50 -3.86 3.24 0.52
CA GLU A 50 -4.77 3.10 -0.64
C GLU A 50 -4.02 3.28 -1.96
N SER A 51 -3.13 4.28 -2.05
CA SER A 51 -2.29 4.49 -3.23
C SER A 51 -1.34 3.31 -3.50
N HIS A 52 -0.74 2.73 -2.46
CA HIS A 52 0.09 1.53 -2.60
C HIS A 52 -0.72 0.33 -3.09
N SER A 53 -1.91 0.10 -2.54
CA SER A 53 -2.82 -0.97 -3.00
C SER A 53 -3.20 -0.80 -4.47
N ALA A 54 -3.49 0.43 -4.90
CA ALA A 54 -3.79 0.72 -6.30
C ALA A 54 -2.59 0.45 -7.23
N ALA A 55 -1.36 0.78 -6.79
CA ALA A 55 -0.16 0.49 -7.55
C ALA A 55 0.07 -1.03 -7.69
N LEU A 56 -0.12 -1.80 -6.63
CA LEU A 56 0.00 -3.27 -6.66
C LEU A 56 -0.99 -3.91 -7.63
N MET A 57 -2.27 -3.49 -7.61
CA MET A 57 -3.27 -3.99 -8.56
C MET A 57 -2.88 -3.72 -10.03
N ARG A 58 -2.26 -2.57 -10.32
CA ARG A 58 -1.76 -2.29 -11.67
C ARG A 58 -0.61 -3.21 -12.06
N ILE A 59 0.34 -3.45 -11.15
CA ILE A 59 1.46 -4.36 -11.40
C ILE A 59 0.95 -5.77 -11.67
N GLU A 60 0.01 -6.26 -10.86
CA GLU A 60 -0.61 -7.57 -11.06
C GLU A 60 -1.28 -7.68 -12.44
N SER A 61 -2.07 -6.67 -12.84
CA SER A 61 -2.69 -6.62 -14.17
C SER A 61 -1.67 -6.65 -15.30
N ILE A 62 -0.56 -5.93 -15.18
CA ILE A 62 0.51 -5.93 -16.18
C ILE A 62 1.18 -7.30 -16.27
N LEU A 63 1.45 -7.94 -15.12
CA LEU A 63 2.05 -9.28 -15.08
C LEU A 63 1.14 -10.34 -15.72
N LEU A 64 -0.17 -10.28 -15.48
CA LEU A 64 -1.14 -11.13 -16.15
C LEU A 64 -1.12 -10.92 -17.67
N GLY A 65 -1.07 -9.67 -18.12
CA GLY A 65 -0.94 -9.34 -19.55
C GLY A 65 0.33 -9.91 -20.19
N TYR A 66 1.46 -9.86 -19.48
CA TYR A 66 2.69 -10.51 -19.92
C TYR A 66 2.55 -12.03 -19.96
N ALA A 67 1.95 -12.64 -18.95
CA ALA A 67 1.74 -14.10 -18.90
C ALA A 67 0.89 -14.57 -20.09
N ASP A 68 -0.17 -13.85 -20.43
CA ASP A 68 -1.00 -14.17 -21.60
C ASP A 68 -0.26 -13.95 -22.92
N SER A 69 0.55 -12.90 -23.02
CA SER A 69 1.42 -12.68 -24.18
C SER A 69 2.44 -13.81 -24.35
N TYR A 70 3.00 -14.34 -23.26
CA TYR A 70 3.91 -15.49 -23.31
C TYR A 70 3.21 -16.77 -23.80
N LYS A 71 1.96 -17.04 -23.38
CA LYS A 71 1.17 -18.16 -23.89
C LYS A 71 0.93 -18.05 -25.39
N VAL A 72 0.56 -16.86 -25.87
CA VAL A 72 0.36 -16.61 -27.31
C VAL A 72 1.66 -16.78 -28.09
N ASN A 73 2.78 -16.26 -27.56
CA ASN A 73 4.08 -16.44 -28.19
C ASN A 73 4.49 -17.92 -28.26
N GLN A 74 4.23 -18.69 -27.21
CA GLN A 74 4.46 -20.13 -27.21
C GLN A 74 3.66 -20.81 -28.34
N GLN A 75 2.36 -20.55 -28.46
CA GLN A 75 1.52 -21.10 -29.53
C GLN A 75 2.01 -20.69 -30.93
N ASN A 76 2.48 -19.45 -31.09
CA ASN A 76 3.03 -18.98 -32.35
C ASN A 76 4.34 -19.69 -32.71
N ILE A 77 5.21 -19.94 -31.72
CA ILE A 77 6.45 -20.69 -31.90
C ILE A 77 6.14 -22.13 -32.30
N GLU A 78 5.25 -22.81 -31.59
CA GLU A 78 4.80 -24.18 -31.92
C GLU A 78 4.28 -24.25 -33.37
N ARG A 79 3.45 -23.27 -33.78
CA ARG A 79 2.95 -23.20 -35.16
C ARG A 79 4.04 -22.96 -36.21
N LEU A 80 5.04 -22.15 -35.88
CA LEU A 80 6.16 -21.89 -36.79
C LEU A 80 7.06 -23.11 -36.90
N ASP A 81 7.28 -23.80 -35.80
CA ASP A 81 8.05 -25.04 -35.73
C ASP A 81 7.41 -26.16 -36.56
N ASP A 82 6.10 -26.36 -36.45
CA ASP A 82 5.34 -27.30 -37.29
C ASP A 82 5.50 -26.99 -38.78
N ARG A 83 5.41 -25.70 -39.15
CA ARG A 83 5.54 -25.25 -40.54
C ARG A 83 6.96 -25.41 -41.07
N LEU A 84 7.96 -25.14 -40.23
CA LEU A 84 9.37 -25.25 -40.60
C LEU A 84 9.72 -26.72 -40.80
N SER A 85 9.34 -27.58 -39.85
CA SER A 85 9.49 -29.05 -39.95
C SER A 85 8.89 -29.59 -41.25
N ASN A 86 7.69 -29.12 -41.65
CA ASN A 86 7.07 -29.55 -42.90
C ASN A 86 7.85 -29.14 -44.15
N VAL A 87 8.46 -27.96 -44.14
CA VAL A 87 9.29 -27.47 -45.25
C VAL A 87 10.60 -28.24 -45.32
N GLU A 88 11.26 -28.44 -44.18
CA GLU A 88 12.52 -29.18 -44.08
C GLU A 88 12.35 -30.62 -44.56
N GLU A 89 11.28 -31.31 -44.15
CA GLU A 89 10.95 -32.65 -44.62
C GLU A 89 10.73 -32.71 -46.14
N LYS A 90 9.96 -31.76 -46.71
CA LYS A 90 9.68 -31.72 -48.15
C LYS A 90 10.90 -31.41 -49.01
N MET A 91 11.85 -30.69 -48.45
CA MET A 91 13.07 -30.27 -49.13
C MET A 91 14.25 -31.21 -48.84
N ASP A 92 14.05 -32.27 -48.06
CA ASP A 92 15.07 -33.22 -47.63
C ASP A 92 16.27 -32.53 -46.95
N ILE A 93 15.96 -31.54 -46.10
CA ILE A 93 16.97 -30.77 -45.35
C ILE A 93 17.26 -31.51 -44.03
N GLU A 94 18.52 -31.85 -43.82
CA GLU A 94 19.00 -32.37 -42.54
C GLU A 94 19.21 -31.21 -41.55
N VAL A 95 18.39 -31.16 -40.50
CA VAL A 95 18.37 -30.05 -39.53
C VAL A 95 19.47 -30.24 -38.47
N PRO A 96 20.40 -29.29 -38.31
CA PRO A 96 21.38 -29.29 -37.24
C PRO A 96 20.71 -29.29 -35.85
N GLU A 97 21.29 -30.04 -34.90
CA GLU A 97 20.70 -30.22 -33.56
C GLU A 97 20.57 -28.91 -32.77
N ASP A 98 21.47 -27.95 -33.00
CA ASP A 98 21.47 -26.62 -32.38
C ASP A 98 20.37 -25.68 -32.92
N LEU A 99 19.77 -26.03 -34.06
CA LEU A 99 18.67 -25.28 -34.68
C LEU A 99 17.28 -25.86 -34.38
N LYS A 100 17.21 -27.04 -33.75
CA LYS A 100 15.93 -27.65 -33.37
C LYS A 100 15.26 -26.83 -32.26
N VAL A 101 13.97 -26.54 -32.43
CA VAL A 101 13.19 -25.82 -31.41
C VAL A 101 13.06 -26.73 -30.18
N PRO A 102 13.48 -26.27 -28.98
CA PRO A 102 13.39 -27.09 -27.80
C PRO A 102 11.94 -27.22 -27.32
N HIS A 103 11.44 -28.46 -27.25
CA HIS A 103 10.15 -28.76 -26.64
C HIS A 103 10.30 -28.96 -25.12
N PHE A 104 9.86 -27.96 -24.35
CA PHE A 104 9.79 -28.08 -22.90
C PHE A 104 8.43 -28.64 -22.51
N SER A 105 8.37 -29.93 -22.15
CA SER A 105 7.16 -30.49 -21.54
C SER A 105 6.90 -29.80 -20.21
N ALA A 106 5.75 -29.12 -20.08
CA ALA A 106 5.29 -28.63 -18.79
C ALA A 106 5.10 -29.82 -17.83
N LYS A 107 5.82 -29.82 -16.70
CA LYS A 107 5.60 -30.75 -15.59
C LYS A 107 4.45 -30.28 -14.72
#